data_AF-A0A0E9Y238-F1
#
_entry.id   AF-A0A0E9Y238-F1
#
_cell.length_a   1.000
_cell.length_b   1.000
_cell.length_c   1.000
_cell.angle_alpha   90.00
_cell.angle_beta   90.00
_cell.angle_gamma   90.00
#
_symmetry.space_group_name_H-M   'P 1'
#
loop_
_entity.id
_entity.type
_entity.pdbx_description
1 polymer ?
#
loop_
_entity_poly.entity_id
_entity_poly.type
_entity_poly.pdbx_seq_one_letter_code
_entity_poly.pdbx_strand_id
1 'polypeptide(L)'
;PICCLSCRHTRPKSRFTSPTGFTATKSLPPMAASYGATMKSVDFGNGHESVRQEANAWVSEQTASKIHAILHSGSVDADTALIHLSAICFRGFWQWPFRSLYTTRQLFHL
;
A
#
# COMPACT_ATOMS: atom_id res chain seq x y z
N PRO A 1 12.05 30.45 -6.63
CA PRO A 1 10.84 29.95 -7.33
C PRO A 1 10.21 28.79 -6.55
N ILE A 2 9.05 29.05 -5.94
CA ILE A 2 8.30 28.02 -5.19
C ILE A 2 7.71 27.07 -6.22
N CYS A 3 8.21 25.84 -6.28
CA CYS A 3 7.75 24.82 -7.23
C CYS A 3 6.42 24.23 -6.74
N CYS A 4 5.30 24.68 -7.30
CA CYS A 4 4.00 24.06 -7.05
C CYS A 4 3.88 22.73 -7.83
N LEU A 5 3.61 21.65 -7.10
CA LEU A 5 3.24 20.35 -7.65
C LEU A 5 1.74 20.36 -7.97
N SER A 6 1.39 20.01 -9.21
CA SER A 6 0.01 19.67 -9.57
C SER A 6 -0.20 18.19 -9.22
N CYS A 7 -0.98 17.92 -8.18
CA CYS A 7 -1.42 16.57 -7.86
C CYS A 7 -2.57 16.20 -8.79
N ARG A 8 -2.37 15.22 -9.68
CA ARG A 8 -3.44 14.79 -10.58
C ARG A 8 -4.25 13.61 -10.06
N HIS A 9 -3.69 12.65 -9.33
CA HIS A 9 -4.47 11.61 -8.64
C HIS A 9 -3.61 10.89 -7.57
N THR A 10 -3.82 11.19 -6.29
CA THR A 10 -3.47 10.28 -5.18
C THR A 10 -4.75 9.71 -4.62
N ARG A 11 -5.05 8.45 -4.93
CA ARG A 11 -6.10 7.71 -4.22
C ARG A 11 -5.42 6.68 -3.33
N PRO A 12 -5.40 6.89 -2.00
CA PRO A 12 -5.02 5.84 -1.07
C PRO A 12 -5.86 4.59 -1.34
N LYS A 13 -5.20 3.44 -1.30
CA LYS A 13 -5.85 2.14 -1.43
C LYS A 13 -5.63 1.39 -0.13
N SER A 14 -6.73 0.94 0.47
CA SER A 14 -6.72 0.22 1.74
C SER A 14 -7.33 -1.16 1.56
N ARG A 15 -6.77 -2.16 2.24
CA ARG A 15 -7.27 -3.53 2.25
C ARG A 15 -7.13 -4.14 3.65
N PHE A 16 -8.20 -4.77 4.11
CA PHE A 16 -8.24 -5.58 5.30
C PHE A 16 -8.27 -7.05 4.89
N THR A 17 -7.48 -7.89 5.55
CA THR A 17 -7.40 -9.33 5.27
C THR A 17 -7.57 -10.10 6.57
N SER A 18 -8.60 -10.93 6.67
CA SER A 18 -8.98 -11.66 7.90
C SER A 18 -9.16 -13.16 7.63
N PRO A 19 -9.03 -14.03 8.67
CA PRO A 19 -9.28 -15.46 8.54
C PRO A 19 -10.71 -15.78 8.06
N THR A 20 -10.87 -16.92 7.38
CA THR A 20 -12.17 -17.47 6.99
C THR A 20 -12.90 -17.95 8.24
N GLY A 21 -14.17 -17.55 8.40
CA GLY A 21 -14.93 -17.83 9.63
C GLY A 21 -14.58 -16.91 10.81
N PHE A 22 -13.66 -15.95 10.63
CA PHE A 22 -13.46 -14.87 11.60
C PHE A 22 -14.78 -14.13 11.80
N THR A 23 -15.33 -14.21 13.01
CA THR A 23 -16.51 -13.43 13.37
C THR A 23 -16.05 -12.00 13.52
N ALA A 24 -16.06 -11.27 12.41
CA ALA A 24 -15.78 -9.85 12.40
C ALA A 24 -16.62 -9.20 13.51
N THR A 25 -15.96 -8.52 14.44
CA THR A 25 -16.67 -7.71 15.43
C THR A 25 -17.62 -6.78 14.67
N LYS A 26 -18.80 -6.50 15.22
CA LYS A 26 -19.81 -5.64 14.55
C LYS A 26 -19.23 -4.31 14.05
N SER A 27 -18.11 -3.87 14.62
CA SER A 27 -17.34 -2.68 14.25
C SER A 27 -16.43 -2.81 13.02
N LEU A 28 -16.01 -4.01 12.61
CA LEU A 28 -14.99 -4.16 11.55
C LEU A 28 -15.50 -3.73 10.15
N PRO A 29 -16.70 -4.12 9.69
CA PRO A 29 -17.23 -3.63 8.41
C PRO A 29 -17.39 -2.10 8.32
N PRO A 30 -17.98 -1.40 9.31
CA PRO A 30 -18.08 0.07 9.25
C PRO A 30 -16.70 0.75 9.33
N MET A 31 -15.73 0.17 10.02
CA MET A 31 -14.34 0.66 9.96
C MET A 31 -13.75 0.51 8.55
N ALA A 32 -13.87 -0.66 7.91
CA ALA A 32 -13.37 -0.84 6.55
C ALA A 32 -14.01 0.17 5.57
N ALA A 33 -15.32 0.43 5.72
CA ALA A 33 -16.04 1.41 4.92
C ALA A 33 -15.52 2.85 5.12
N SER A 34 -15.18 3.26 6.35
CA SER A 34 -14.66 4.61 6.62
C SER A 34 -13.27 4.85 6.00
N TYR A 35 -12.47 3.79 5.85
CA TYR A 35 -11.18 3.83 5.14
C TYR A 35 -11.30 3.64 3.62
N GLY A 36 -12.51 3.49 3.06
CA GLY A 36 -12.70 3.13 1.66
C GLY A 36 -12.01 1.82 1.29
N ALA A 37 -11.88 0.92 2.27
CA ALA A 37 -11.07 -0.28 2.19
C ALA A 37 -11.86 -1.48 1.67
N THR A 38 -11.17 -2.38 1.00
CA THR A 38 -11.72 -3.69 0.62
C THR A 38 -11.45 -4.71 1.72
N MET A 39 -12.40 -5.62 1.96
CA MET A 39 -12.22 -6.74 2.88
C MET A 39 -11.98 -8.01 2.07
N LYS A 40 -11.01 -8.82 2.50
CA LYS A 40 -10.71 -10.13 1.92
C LYS A 40 -10.61 -11.19 3.02
N SER A 41 -11.30 -12.30 2.83
CA SER A 41 -11.19 -13.47 3.70
C SER A 41 -10.16 -14.45 3.13
N VAL A 42 -9.31 -15.00 4.00
CA VAL A 42 -8.22 -15.92 3.63
C VAL A 42 -8.05 -17.01 4.69
N ASP A 43 -7.24 -18.03 4.41
CA ASP A 43 -6.82 -19.02 5.41
C ASP A 43 -5.38 -18.74 5.84
N PHE A 44 -5.20 -18.25 7.07
CA PHE A 44 -3.88 -18.06 7.67
C PHE A 44 -3.31 -19.36 8.24
N GLY A 45 -4.16 -20.27 8.75
CA GLY A 45 -3.73 -21.48 9.43
C GLY A 45 -2.83 -22.34 8.54
N ASN A 46 -3.33 -22.70 7.36
CA ASN A 46 -2.56 -23.51 6.40
C ASN A 46 -1.93 -22.68 5.27
N GLY A 47 -2.35 -21.42 5.10
CA GLY A 47 -2.02 -20.61 3.93
C GLY A 47 -1.21 -19.33 4.19
N HIS A 48 -0.75 -19.06 5.43
CA HIS A 48 -0.13 -17.79 5.82
C HIS A 48 0.98 -17.30 4.87
N GLU A 49 1.89 -18.18 4.40
CA GLU A 49 2.95 -17.77 3.47
C GLU A 49 2.40 -17.36 2.08
N SER A 50 1.37 -18.05 1.59
CA SER A 50 0.69 -17.67 0.35
C SER A 50 -0.04 -16.33 0.52
N VAL A 51 -0.74 -16.15 1.64
CA VAL A 51 -1.42 -14.89 1.98
C VAL A 51 -0.42 -13.73 2.06
N ARG A 52 0.75 -13.95 2.66
CA ARG A 52 1.83 -12.96 2.74
C ARG A 52 2.32 -12.55 1.35
N GLN A 53 2.54 -13.51 0.46
CA GLN A 53 2.98 -13.25 -0.91
C GLN A 53 1.90 -12.46 -1.68
N GLU A 54 0.63 -12.82 -1.52
CA GLU A 54 -0.47 -12.09 -2.14
C GLU A 54 -0.60 -10.66 -1.62
N ALA A 55 -0.46 -10.46 -0.30
CA ALA A 55 -0.45 -9.14 0.32
C ALA A 55 0.66 -8.25 -0.25
N ASN A 56 1.89 -8.78 -0.38
CA ASN A 56 2.99 -8.06 -1.00
C ASN A 56 2.75 -7.78 -2.49
N ALA A 57 2.22 -8.75 -3.24
CA ALA A 57 1.88 -8.55 -4.65
C ALA A 57 0.83 -7.44 -4.83
N TRP A 58 -0.18 -7.40 -3.96
CA TRP A 58 -1.19 -6.34 -3.94
C TRP A 58 -0.57 -4.97 -3.64
N VAL A 59 0.29 -4.86 -2.64
CA VAL A 59 0.99 -3.59 -2.33
C VAL A 59 1.87 -3.14 -3.50
N SER A 60 2.59 -4.08 -4.13
CA SER A 60 3.40 -3.79 -5.32
C SER A 60 2.54 -3.24 -6.46
N GLU A 61 1.38 -3.85 -6.73
CA GLU A 61 0.44 -3.35 -7.73
C GLU A 61 -0.06 -1.94 -7.41
N GLN A 62 -0.50 -1.69 -6.17
CA GLN A 62 -1.02 -0.38 -5.76
C GLN A 62 0.05 0.72 -5.73
N THR A 63 1.33 0.34 -5.68
CA THR A 63 2.47 1.28 -5.64
C THR A 63 3.20 1.42 -6.97
N ALA A 64 2.59 0.97 -8.08
CA ALA A 64 3.23 0.97 -9.40
C ALA A 64 4.61 0.28 -9.39
N SER A 65 4.69 -0.83 -8.65
CA SER A 65 5.88 -1.66 -8.45
C SER A 65 7.07 -0.90 -7.86
N LYS A 66 6.82 0.11 -7.02
CA LYS A 66 7.86 0.81 -6.26
C LYS A 66 8.15 0.18 -4.90
N ILE A 67 7.15 -0.48 -4.29
CA ILE A 67 7.28 -1.18 -3.02
C ILE A 67 6.96 -2.65 -3.25
N HIS A 68 7.99 -3.50 -3.29
CA HIS A 68 7.83 -4.92 -3.66
C HIS A 68 7.48 -5.83 -2.48
N ALA A 69 8.01 -5.55 -1.29
CA ALA A 69 7.78 -6.37 -0.12
C ALA A 69 7.71 -5.48 1.12
N ILE A 70 6.54 -5.46 1.75
CA ILE A 70 6.32 -4.79 3.05
C ILE A 70 6.22 -5.82 4.18
N LEU A 71 5.79 -7.04 3.86
CA LEU A 71 5.71 -8.17 4.79
C LEU A 71 6.87 -9.14 4.52
N HIS A 72 7.86 -9.15 5.41
CA HIS A 72 9.01 -10.06 5.36
C HIS A 72 8.60 -11.50 5.71
N SER A 73 9.40 -12.49 5.33
CA SER A 73 9.18 -13.89 5.74
C SER A 73 9.04 -14.01 7.25
N GLY A 74 8.04 -14.77 7.72
CA GLY A 74 7.75 -14.92 9.15
C GLY A 74 7.01 -13.76 9.81
N SER A 75 6.62 -12.71 9.07
CA SER A 75 5.77 -11.62 9.60
C SER A 75 4.27 -11.97 9.63
N VAL A 76 3.89 -13.08 8.99
CA VAL A 76 2.53 -13.62 8.96
C VAL A 76 2.63 -15.10 9.29
N ASP A 77 1.79 -15.56 10.21
CA ASP A 77 1.76 -16.91 10.73
C ASP A 77 0.32 -17.44 10.84
N ALA A 78 0.18 -18.66 11.35
CA ALA A 78 -1.12 -19.30 11.55
C ALA A 78 -2.02 -18.58 12.56
N ASP A 79 -1.43 -17.85 13.52
CA ASP A 79 -2.14 -17.14 14.58
C ASP A 79 -2.53 -15.70 14.19
N THR A 80 -2.19 -15.29 12.97
CA THR A 80 -2.49 -13.95 12.46
C THR A 80 -4.01 -13.74 12.31
N ALA A 81 -4.55 -12.82 13.12
CA ALA A 81 -5.99 -12.55 13.16
C ALA A 81 -6.48 -11.52 12.13
N LEU A 82 -5.63 -10.58 11.72
CA LEU A 82 -5.99 -9.51 10.77
C LEU A 82 -4.73 -8.84 10.22
N ILE A 83 -4.72 -8.57 8.92
CA ILE A 83 -3.75 -7.69 8.26
C ILE A 83 -4.48 -6.47 7.72
N HIS A 84 -4.00 -5.27 8.06
CA HIS A 84 -4.44 -4.02 7.44
C HIS A 84 -3.30 -3.42 6.61
N LEU A 85 -3.54 -3.24 5.32
CA LEU A 85 -2.58 -2.66 4.37
C LEU A 85 -3.12 -1.35 3.83
N SER A 86 -2.29 -0.31 3.88
CA SER A 86 -2.53 0.97 3.22
C SER A 86 -1.40 1.27 2.24
N ALA A 87 -1.75 1.54 0.99
CA ALA A 87 -0.80 1.85 -0.08
C ALA A 87 -1.12 3.23 -0.66
N ILE A 88 -0.11 4.09 -0.70
CA ILE A 88 -0.19 5.44 -1.25
C ILE A 88 0.98 5.64 -2.21
N CYS A 89 0.66 5.97 -3.46
CA CYS A 89 1.65 6.33 -4.48
C CYS A 89 1.35 7.74 -4.98
N PHE A 90 2.28 8.67 -4.77
CA PHE A 90 2.18 10.02 -5.29
C PHE A 90 2.99 10.15 -6.57
N ARG A 91 2.29 10.48 -7.66
CA ARG A 91 2.92 10.90 -8.92
C ARG A 91 2.41 12.28 -9.28
N GLY A 92 3.16 13.29 -8.84
CA GLY A 92 2.91 14.68 -9.20
C GLY A 92 3.50 15.03 -10.56
N PHE A 93 2.84 15.95 -11.25
CA PHE A 93 3.47 16.70 -12.33
C PHE A 93 3.81 18.08 -11.80
N TRP A 94 5.01 18.57 -12.11
CA TRP A 94 5.33 19.96 -11.86
C TRP A 94 4.36 20.85 -12.64
N GLN A 95 3.77 21.85 -12.00
CA GLN A 95 3.00 22.88 -12.72
C GLN A 95 3.90 23.63 -13.71
N TRP A 96 5.17 23.82 -13.32
CA TRP A 96 6.24 24.38 -14.14
C TRP A 96 7.41 23.39 -14.19
N PRO A 97 7.45 22.48 -15.18
CA PRO A 97 8.48 21.44 -15.25
C PRO A 97 9.86 22.01 -15.60
N PHE A 98 10.89 21.39 -15.05
CA PHE A 98 12.28 21.68 -15.40
C PHE A 98 12.56 21.27 -16.84
N ARG A 99 13.30 22.10 -17.57
CA ARG A 99 13.82 21.75 -18.90
C ARG A 99 15.03 20.84 -18.71
N SER A 100 14.96 19.62 -19.26
CA SER A 100 16.02 18.60 -19.13
C SER A 100 17.38 19.09 -19.63
N LEU A 101 17.41 19.99 -20.62
CA LEU A 101 18.63 20.61 -21.16
C LEU A 101 19.44 21.40 -20.12
N TYR A 102 18.80 21.85 -19.03
CA TYR A 102 19.47 22.58 -17.96
C TYR A 102 19.79 21.70 -16.75
N THR A 103 19.44 20.41 -16.78
CA THR A 103 19.78 19.46 -15.71
C THR A 103 21.21 18.98 -15.89
N THR A 104 22.09 19.34 -14.96
CA THR A 104 23.51 18.93 -14.96
C THR A 104 23.92 18.39 -13.58
N ARG A 105 24.99 17.59 -13.53
CA ARG A 105 25.53 17.10 -12.25
C ARG A 105 26.16 18.25 -11.48
N GLN A 106 25.78 18.43 -10.23
CA GLN A 106 26.36 19.39 -9.30
C GLN A 106 26.63 18.74 -7.94
N LEU A 107 27.48 19.38 -7.13
CA LEU A 107 27.73 18.96 -5.75
C LEU A 107 26.44 19.09 -4.91
N PHE A 108 26.13 18.04 -4.15
CA PHE A 108 25.09 18.05 -3.12
C PHE A 108 25.77 18.01 -1.76
N HIS A 109 25.52 19.01 -0.93
CA HIS A 109 26.04 19.06 0.43
C HIS A 109 25.03 18.39 1.37
N LEU A 110 25.49 17.39 2.11
CA LEU A 110 24.70 16.62 3.10
C LEU A 110 24.83 17.25 4.49
#